data_AF-A0A7C2SHF3-F1
#
_entry.id   AF-A0A7C2SHF3-F1
#
_cell.length_a   1.000
_cell.length_b   1.000
_cell.length_c   1.000
_cell.angle_alpha   90.00
_cell.angle_beta   90.00
_cell.angle_gamma   90.00
#
_symmetry.space_group_name_H-M   'P 1'
#
loop_
_entity.id
_entity.type
_entity.pdbx_description
1 polymer ?
#
loop_
_entity_poly.entity_id
_entity_poly.type
_entity_poly.pdbx_seq_one_letter_code
_entity_poly.pdbx_strand_id
1 'polypeptide(L)'
;MIQNRRYRILCDPRAKITSGEKTEKGLPASLPYFDISPFPELVEAYGEQPEELFLYFPSDEIPDFFNDEFNLYGSNGQKKRSCDSVTCIHRIDETINGVTYHAGQETECVCRKLNLPEKDKNKCVYVMYLKAWIALPDTGKIENPLCYLFRTRSENSGANIYSELEKIKTLAGGVLRGIKFSLSVRMVSNRKDAKKRFPIWVLQSVGMMSDIRRQISGRVDGIQQEEVKAIEQNTKMGTYVANANLPKKENKEAHLKKIKNILVECYPGKSKENKEKKKELLVEFFGTSKWDEVKRMPADVLERSYTGLKEKLETGDDEDLPFDENGNPVERG
;
A
#
# COMPACT_ATOMS: atom_id res chain seq x y z
N MET A 1 21.86 -3.74 7.96
CA MET A 1 20.51 -3.53 7.43
C MET A 1 19.49 -3.85 8.50
N ILE A 2 18.78 -2.85 9.02
CA ILE A 2 17.60 -3.10 9.86
C ILE A 2 16.52 -3.58 8.89
N GLN A 3 16.18 -4.87 8.92
CA GLN A 3 15.04 -5.38 8.16
C GLN A 3 13.81 -4.53 8.53
N ASN A 4 13.11 -4.00 7.53
CA ASN A 4 11.85 -3.27 7.69
C ASN A 4 10.87 -4.14 8.50
N ARG A 5 10.83 -3.95 9.82
CA ARG A 5 9.88 -4.62 10.71
C ARG A 5 8.51 -4.00 10.43
N ARG A 6 7.74 -4.63 9.54
CA ARG A 6 6.34 -4.25 9.33
C ARG A 6 5.57 -4.43 10.63
N TYR A 7 4.78 -3.44 11.00
CA TYR A 7 3.96 -3.50 12.21
C TYR A 7 2.93 -4.62 12.05
N ARG A 8 3.00 -5.63 12.93
CA ARG A 8 2.05 -6.75 12.87
C ARG A 8 0.74 -6.35 13.53
N ILE A 9 -0.24 -5.96 12.72
CA ILE A 9 -1.62 -5.79 13.19
C ILE A 9 -2.17 -7.15 13.60
N LEU A 10 -2.55 -7.26 14.88
CA LEU A 10 -3.21 -8.43 15.44
C LEU A 10 -4.67 -8.45 14.98
N CYS A 11 -5.15 -9.66 14.67
CA CYS A 11 -6.54 -9.88 14.31
C CYS A 11 -7.18 -10.85 15.28
N ASP A 12 -8.50 -10.75 15.42
CA ASP A 12 -9.30 -11.73 16.13
C ASP A 12 -9.10 -13.13 15.51
N PRO A 13 -8.67 -14.14 16.28
CA PRO A 13 -8.30 -15.44 15.74
C PRO A 13 -9.50 -16.36 15.49
N ARG A 14 -10.72 -16.00 15.93
CA ARG A 14 -11.90 -16.88 15.85
C ARG A 14 -12.20 -17.34 14.43
N ALA A 15 -12.26 -16.39 13.49
CA ALA A 15 -12.58 -16.69 12.10
C ALA A 15 -12.16 -15.56 11.15
N LYS A 16 -12.47 -15.73 9.86
CA LYS A 16 -12.34 -14.69 8.83
C LYS A 16 -13.73 -14.30 8.35
N ILE A 17 -14.00 -13.01 8.23
CA ILE A 17 -15.24 -12.51 7.64
C ILE A 17 -15.14 -12.67 6.11
N THR A 18 -16.14 -13.31 5.51
CA THR A 18 -16.16 -13.60 4.08
C THR A 18 -17.59 -13.56 3.53
N SER A 19 -17.75 -13.56 2.21
CA SER A 19 -19.06 -13.67 1.54
C SER A 19 -19.14 -14.96 0.72
N GLY A 20 -18.45 -16.00 1.17
CA GLY A 20 -18.41 -17.30 0.52
C GLY A 20 -18.34 -18.41 1.55
N GLU A 21 -19.18 -19.41 1.39
CA GLU A 21 -19.29 -20.55 2.29
C GLU A 21 -19.07 -21.86 1.53
N LYS A 22 -18.94 -22.96 2.27
CA LYS A 22 -19.12 -24.29 1.70
C LYS A 22 -20.49 -24.78 2.17
N THR A 23 -21.32 -25.20 1.22
CA THR A 23 -22.55 -25.95 1.52
C THR A 23 -22.24 -27.23 2.30
N GLU A 24 -23.25 -27.86 2.90
CA GLU A 24 -23.11 -29.16 3.58
C GLU A 24 -22.46 -30.25 2.71
N LYS A 25 -22.63 -30.16 1.38
CA LYS A 25 -22.01 -31.06 0.39
C LYS A 25 -20.56 -30.66 0.05
N GLY A 26 -19.98 -29.69 0.75
CA GLY A 26 -18.65 -29.14 0.52
C GLY A 26 -18.53 -28.25 -0.73
N LEU A 27 -19.64 -27.96 -1.42
CA LEU A 27 -19.62 -27.14 -2.63
C LEU A 27 -19.52 -25.65 -2.28
N PRO A 28 -18.69 -24.87 -2.99
CA PRO A 28 -18.60 -23.44 -2.75
C PRO A 28 -19.91 -22.73 -3.11
N ALA A 29 -20.42 -21.93 -2.17
CA ALA A 29 -21.55 -21.05 -2.36
C ALA A 29 -21.15 -19.60 -2.08
N SER A 30 -21.85 -18.68 -2.75
CA SER A 30 -21.64 -17.25 -2.62
C SER A 30 -22.79 -16.65 -1.82
N LEU A 31 -22.45 -15.85 -0.81
CA LEU A 31 -23.41 -15.20 0.07
C LEU A 31 -23.62 -13.75 -0.38
N PRO A 32 -24.87 -13.22 -0.32
CA PRO A 32 -25.15 -11.81 -0.57
C PRO A 32 -24.81 -10.90 0.61
N TYR A 33 -24.31 -11.46 1.71
CA TYR A 33 -23.95 -10.77 2.96
C TYR A 33 -22.56 -11.21 3.45
N PHE A 34 -22.08 -10.57 4.52
CA PHE A 34 -20.88 -10.98 5.24
C PHE A 34 -21.22 -12.05 6.27
N ASP A 35 -20.58 -13.22 6.17
CA ASP A 35 -20.64 -14.24 7.22
C ASP A 35 -19.86 -13.76 8.46
N ILE A 36 -20.65 -13.36 9.46
CA ILE A 36 -20.18 -12.93 10.77
C ILE A 36 -20.67 -13.87 11.88
N SER A 37 -21.21 -15.04 11.54
CA SER A 37 -21.72 -16.03 12.51
C SER A 37 -20.72 -16.43 13.61
N PRO A 38 -19.38 -16.39 13.41
CA PRO A 38 -18.42 -16.66 14.49
C PRO A 38 -18.24 -15.51 15.50
N PHE A 39 -18.90 -14.37 15.31
CA PHE A 39 -18.73 -13.13 16.07
C PHE A 39 -20.08 -12.67 16.67
N PRO A 40 -20.52 -13.24 17.81
CA PRO A 40 -21.83 -12.94 18.39
C PRO A 40 -22.09 -11.46 18.63
N GLU A 41 -21.07 -10.71 19.04
CA GLU A 41 -21.15 -9.26 19.25
C GLU A 41 -21.47 -8.48 17.96
N LEU A 42 -21.00 -8.97 16.81
CA LEU A 42 -21.34 -8.39 15.52
C LEU A 42 -22.74 -8.80 15.09
N VAL A 43 -23.16 -10.04 15.38
CA VAL A 43 -24.51 -10.53 15.06
C VAL A 43 -25.56 -9.73 15.84
N GLU A 44 -25.29 -9.44 17.11
CA GLU A 44 -26.15 -8.58 17.94
C GLU A 44 -26.25 -7.15 17.36
N ALA A 45 -25.13 -6.59 16.90
CA ALA A 45 -25.09 -5.21 16.41
C ALA A 45 -25.62 -5.03 14.96
N TYR A 46 -25.40 -6.01 14.08
CA TYR A 46 -25.63 -5.90 12.64
C TYR A 46 -26.70 -6.89 12.10
N GLY A 47 -27.18 -7.82 12.93
CA GLY A 47 -28.04 -8.92 12.52
C GLY A 47 -27.26 -10.11 11.94
N GLU A 48 -27.98 -11.19 11.60
CA GLU A 48 -27.37 -12.45 11.15
C GLU A 48 -26.74 -12.38 9.75
N GLN A 49 -27.27 -11.51 8.89
CA GLN A 49 -26.93 -11.45 7.46
C GLN A 49 -26.63 -10.02 7.00
N PRO A 50 -25.61 -9.34 7.55
CA PRO A 50 -25.36 -7.96 7.20
C PRO A 50 -24.76 -7.82 5.80
N GLU A 51 -25.37 -6.97 4.98
CA GLU A 51 -24.85 -6.61 3.66
C GLU A 51 -23.84 -5.45 3.72
N GLU A 52 -23.76 -4.74 4.85
CA GLU A 52 -22.89 -3.57 5.06
C GLU A 52 -22.26 -3.62 6.45
N LEU A 53 -20.98 -3.25 6.53
CA LEU A 53 -20.22 -3.10 7.78
C LEU A 53 -19.46 -1.77 7.77
N PHE A 54 -19.47 -1.05 8.88
CA PHE A 54 -18.69 0.17 9.02
C PHE A 54 -17.30 -0.12 9.57
N LEU A 55 -16.27 0.40 8.91
CA LEU A 55 -14.88 0.07 9.17
C LEU A 55 -14.05 1.29 9.56
N TYR A 56 -13.04 1.05 10.39
CA TYR A 56 -11.89 1.93 10.60
C TYR A 56 -10.59 1.17 10.38
N PHE A 57 -9.62 1.81 9.73
CA PHE A 57 -8.31 1.20 9.48
C PHE A 57 -7.28 1.53 10.56
N PRO A 58 -6.41 0.56 10.91
CA PRO A 58 -5.45 0.68 12.01
C PRO A 58 -4.17 1.45 11.65
N SER A 59 -3.91 1.70 10.36
CA SER A 59 -2.71 2.39 9.88
C SER A 59 -3.06 3.35 8.75
N ASP A 60 -2.20 4.33 8.52
CA ASP A 60 -2.22 5.19 7.35
C ASP A 60 -1.51 4.53 6.14
N GLU A 61 -0.74 3.47 6.40
CA GLU A 61 -0.06 2.68 5.38
C GLU A 61 -0.88 1.47 4.96
N ILE A 62 -1.39 1.50 3.72
CA ILE A 62 -2.22 0.46 3.11
C ILE A 62 -1.60 -0.95 3.26
N PRO A 63 -0.28 -1.16 2.99
CA PRO A 63 0.33 -2.48 3.10
C PRO A 63 0.32 -3.12 4.50
N ASP A 64 0.04 -2.36 5.56
CA ASP A 64 -0.04 -2.91 6.92
C ASP A 64 -1.33 -3.74 7.10
N PHE A 65 -2.43 -3.26 6.50
CA PHE A 65 -3.78 -3.78 6.74
C PHE A 65 -4.48 -4.34 5.51
N PHE A 66 -4.03 -4.01 4.30
CA PHE A 66 -4.52 -4.57 3.05
C PHE A 66 -3.41 -5.34 2.35
N ASN A 67 -3.71 -6.58 1.97
CA ASN A 67 -2.79 -7.42 1.20
C ASN A 67 -3.60 -8.20 0.17
N ASP A 68 -3.26 -8.04 -1.09
CA ASP A 68 -3.71 -8.92 -2.14
C ASP A 68 -2.56 -9.63 -2.84
N GLU A 69 -2.74 -10.94 -3.03
CA GLU A 69 -1.74 -11.78 -3.66
C GLU A 69 -2.41 -12.87 -4.51
N PHE A 70 -1.77 -13.15 -5.64
CA PHE A 70 -2.00 -14.36 -6.41
C PHE A 70 -1.21 -15.50 -5.78
N ASN A 71 -1.90 -16.56 -5.40
CA ASN A 71 -1.28 -17.71 -4.75
C ASN A 71 -1.37 -18.94 -5.65
N LEU A 72 -0.23 -19.51 -6.00
CA LEU A 72 -0.17 -20.77 -6.74
C LEU A 72 -0.08 -21.94 -5.77
N TYR A 73 -1.01 -22.89 -5.88
CA TYR A 73 -1.03 -24.09 -5.05
C TYR A 73 -0.61 -25.34 -5.84
N GLY A 74 0.08 -26.26 -5.17
CA GLY A 74 0.37 -27.59 -5.69
C GLY A 74 -0.87 -28.50 -5.64
N SER A 75 -0.77 -29.66 -6.29
CA SER A 75 -1.86 -30.67 -6.27
C SER A 75 -2.15 -31.20 -4.86
N ASN A 76 -1.19 -31.11 -3.94
CA ASN A 76 -1.30 -31.45 -2.52
C ASN A 76 -1.90 -30.30 -1.67
N GLY A 77 -2.31 -29.19 -2.28
CA GLY A 77 -2.85 -28.02 -1.57
C GLY A 77 -1.79 -27.16 -0.87
N GLN A 78 -0.50 -27.48 -1.01
CA GLN A 78 0.59 -26.66 -0.47
C GLN A 78 0.77 -25.39 -1.32
N LYS A 79 0.93 -24.24 -0.66
CA LYS A 79 1.24 -22.98 -1.35
C LYS A 79 2.65 -23.07 -1.92
N LYS A 80 2.78 -23.00 -3.24
CA LYS A 80 4.06 -23.00 -3.96
C LYS A 80 4.61 -21.60 -4.14
N ARG A 81 3.76 -20.63 -4.50
CA ARG A 81 4.18 -19.24 -4.74
C ARG A 81 3.17 -18.24 -4.18
N SER A 82 3.67 -17.08 -3.76
CA SER A 82 2.91 -15.85 -3.49
C SER A 82 3.35 -14.80 -4.51
N CYS A 83 2.42 -14.18 -5.23
CA CYS A 83 2.74 -13.24 -6.29
C CYS A 83 1.95 -11.94 -6.14
N ASP A 84 2.57 -10.80 -6.41
CA ASP A 84 1.97 -9.46 -6.30
C ASP A 84 1.52 -8.90 -7.67
N SER A 85 1.30 -9.80 -8.63
CA SER A 85 1.06 -9.55 -10.06
C SER A 85 2.28 -9.15 -10.89
N VAL A 86 3.40 -8.75 -10.28
CA VAL A 86 4.66 -8.39 -10.95
C VAL A 86 5.72 -9.47 -10.73
N THR A 87 5.95 -9.84 -9.47
CA THR A 87 6.87 -10.91 -9.07
C THR A 87 6.13 -12.03 -8.33
N CYS A 88 6.80 -13.17 -8.21
CA CYS A 88 6.39 -14.33 -7.41
C CYS A 88 7.54 -14.72 -6.49
N ILE A 89 7.24 -14.83 -5.20
CA ILE A 89 8.12 -15.42 -4.18
C ILE A 89 7.83 -16.93 -4.11
N HIS A 90 8.87 -17.75 -4.31
CA HIS A 90 8.79 -19.20 -4.13
C HIS A 90 8.69 -19.54 -2.64
N ARG A 91 7.75 -20.40 -2.26
CA ARG A 91 7.52 -20.82 -0.87
C ARG A 91 8.07 -22.21 -0.56
N ILE A 92 8.43 -22.95 -1.60
CA ILE A 92 9.07 -24.26 -1.56
C ILE A 92 10.13 -24.30 -2.66
N ASP A 93 11.07 -25.22 -2.54
CA ASP A 93 11.98 -25.52 -3.64
C ASP A 93 11.20 -26.18 -4.78
N GLU A 94 11.39 -25.69 -6.00
CA GLU A 94 10.72 -26.24 -7.18
C GLU A 94 11.54 -26.11 -8.47
N THR A 95 11.40 -27.09 -9.37
CA THR A 95 12.02 -27.07 -10.69
C THR A 95 10.99 -26.73 -11.77
N ILE A 96 11.27 -25.72 -12.57
CA ILE A 96 10.41 -25.24 -13.66
C ILE A 96 11.28 -25.17 -14.93
N ASN A 97 10.86 -25.87 -15.98
CA ASN A 97 11.60 -25.91 -17.26
C ASN A 97 13.09 -26.24 -17.09
N GLY A 98 13.42 -27.14 -16.16
CA GLY A 98 14.81 -27.56 -15.88
C GLY A 98 15.60 -26.60 -14.97
N VAL A 99 15.03 -25.46 -14.58
CA VAL A 99 15.64 -24.51 -13.62
C VAL A 99 15.08 -24.74 -12.23
N THR A 100 15.95 -24.93 -11.24
CA THR A 100 15.57 -25.09 -9.83
C THR A 100 15.55 -23.72 -9.15
N TYR A 101 14.45 -23.41 -8.50
CA TYR A 101 14.25 -22.23 -7.68
C TYR A 101 14.15 -22.63 -6.23
N HIS A 102 14.79 -21.86 -5.35
CA HIS A 102 14.78 -22.11 -3.91
C HIS A 102 13.67 -21.32 -3.20
N ALA A 103 13.21 -21.83 -2.07
CA ALA A 103 12.29 -21.12 -1.20
C ALA A 103 12.85 -19.74 -0.80
N GLY A 104 12.04 -18.71 -0.93
CA GLY A 104 12.40 -17.31 -0.71
C GLY A 104 12.90 -16.57 -1.95
N GLN A 105 13.24 -17.28 -3.03
CA GLN A 105 13.67 -16.64 -4.27
C GLN A 105 12.51 -15.89 -4.93
N GLU A 106 12.81 -14.76 -5.57
CA GLU A 106 11.86 -13.98 -6.36
C GLU A 106 12.03 -14.23 -7.85
N THR A 107 10.92 -14.26 -8.58
CA THR A 107 10.88 -14.45 -10.03
C THR A 107 9.77 -13.61 -10.64
N GLU A 108 9.74 -13.48 -11.96
CA GLU A 108 8.61 -12.81 -12.63
C GLU A 108 7.28 -13.54 -12.38
N CYS A 109 6.19 -12.77 -12.29
CA CYS A 109 4.86 -13.30 -12.06
C CYS A 109 4.35 -14.15 -13.24
N VAL A 110 4.04 -15.42 -12.96
CA VAL A 110 3.49 -16.37 -13.94
C VAL A 110 1.96 -16.47 -13.91
N CYS A 111 1.32 -15.94 -12.86
CA CYS A 111 -0.13 -16.13 -12.64
C CYS A 111 -1.01 -15.37 -13.63
N ARG A 112 -0.64 -14.15 -14.03
CA ARG A 112 -1.38 -13.38 -15.05
C ARG A 112 -0.92 -13.68 -16.47
N LYS A 113 0.34 -14.07 -16.66
CA LYS A 113 0.96 -14.21 -18.00
C LYS A 113 0.55 -15.47 -18.77
N LEU A 114 -0.41 -16.28 -18.29
CA LEU A 114 -0.86 -17.53 -18.93
C LEU A 114 0.24 -18.57 -19.24
N ASN A 115 1.50 -18.31 -18.91
CA ASN A 115 2.65 -19.21 -19.07
C ASN A 115 2.70 -20.34 -18.03
N LEU A 116 1.59 -20.59 -17.32
CA LEU A 116 1.45 -21.78 -16.50
C LEU A 116 1.13 -22.98 -17.41
N PRO A 117 1.73 -24.15 -17.15
CA PRO A 117 1.27 -25.40 -17.75
C PRO A 117 -0.25 -25.53 -17.60
N GLU A 118 -0.95 -26.07 -18.60
CA GLU A 118 -2.42 -26.18 -18.62
C GLU A 118 -2.98 -26.78 -17.31
N LYS A 119 -2.29 -27.80 -16.79
CA LYS A 119 -2.61 -28.50 -15.52
C LYS A 119 -2.56 -27.61 -14.28
N ASP A 120 -1.92 -26.45 -14.34
CA ASP A 120 -1.67 -25.54 -13.22
C ASP A 120 -2.36 -24.17 -13.41
N LYS A 121 -2.90 -23.86 -14.59
CA LYS A 121 -3.64 -22.60 -14.85
C LYS A 121 -4.76 -22.35 -13.84
N ASN A 122 -5.51 -23.40 -13.47
CA ASN A 122 -6.61 -23.31 -12.51
C ASN A 122 -6.17 -23.30 -11.03
N LYS A 123 -4.86 -23.39 -10.76
CA LYS A 123 -4.32 -23.48 -9.40
C LYS A 123 -3.79 -22.16 -8.88
N CYS A 124 -3.69 -21.12 -9.73
CA CYS A 124 -3.41 -19.78 -9.25
C CYS A 124 -4.70 -19.10 -8.82
N VAL A 125 -4.76 -18.70 -7.55
CA VAL A 125 -5.96 -18.15 -6.92
C VAL A 125 -5.62 -16.78 -6.34
N TYR A 126 -6.37 -15.77 -6.78
CA TYR A 126 -6.35 -14.45 -6.14
C TYR A 126 -6.91 -14.56 -4.72
N VAL A 127 -6.23 -13.94 -3.76
CA VAL A 127 -6.71 -13.81 -2.38
C VAL A 127 -6.41 -12.41 -1.91
N MET A 128 -7.44 -11.73 -1.40
CA MET A 128 -7.30 -10.47 -0.69
C MET A 128 -7.61 -10.70 0.79
N TYR A 129 -6.77 -10.09 1.63
CA TYR A 129 -6.93 -9.96 3.06
C TYR A 129 -7.01 -8.48 3.44
N LEU A 130 -8.03 -8.14 4.22
CA LEU A 130 -8.24 -6.81 4.75
C LEU A 130 -8.39 -6.90 6.27
N LYS A 131 -7.64 -6.08 7.01
CA LYS A 131 -7.69 -5.98 8.47
C LYS A 131 -8.33 -4.65 8.83
N ALA A 132 -9.42 -4.68 9.59
CA ALA A 132 -10.09 -3.47 10.01
C ALA A 132 -10.78 -3.67 11.35
N TRP A 133 -10.95 -2.58 12.12
CA TRP A 133 -11.94 -2.57 13.18
C TRP A 133 -13.32 -2.38 12.59
N ILE A 134 -14.31 -3.03 13.18
CA ILE A 134 -15.72 -2.81 12.86
C ILE A 134 -16.30 -1.87 13.91
N ALA A 135 -16.91 -0.79 13.45
CA ALA A 135 -17.63 0.15 14.27
C ALA A 135 -19.08 -0.31 14.45
N LEU A 136 -19.71 -0.05 15.59
CA LEU A 136 -21.15 -0.26 15.75
C LEU A 136 -21.93 0.70 14.82
N PRO A 137 -23.05 0.25 14.22
CA PRO A 137 -23.80 1.06 13.26
C PRO A 137 -24.37 2.34 13.90
N ASP A 138 -24.96 2.21 15.08
CA ASP A 138 -25.65 3.32 15.76
C ASP A 138 -24.70 4.32 16.41
N THR A 139 -23.63 3.83 17.04
CA THR A 139 -22.74 4.66 17.87
C THR A 139 -21.43 5.03 17.17
N GLY A 140 -21.03 4.29 16.13
CA GLY A 140 -19.72 4.42 15.50
C GLY A 140 -18.55 3.98 16.40
N LYS A 141 -18.80 3.42 17.59
CA LYS A 141 -17.76 2.96 18.51
C LYS A 141 -17.17 1.62 18.07
N ILE A 142 -15.89 1.41 18.40
CA ILE A 142 -15.20 0.13 18.23
C ILE A 142 -15.22 -0.58 19.58
N GLU A 143 -15.84 -1.76 19.65
CA GLU A 143 -15.91 -2.53 20.90
C GLU A 143 -14.79 -3.55 21.03
N ASN A 144 -14.42 -4.21 19.92
CA ASN A 144 -13.35 -5.19 19.93
C ASN A 144 -11.99 -4.49 19.75
N PRO A 145 -11.03 -4.65 20.68
CA PRO A 145 -9.71 -4.04 20.56
C PRO A 145 -8.90 -4.62 19.39
N LEU A 146 -9.22 -5.84 18.94
CA LEU A 146 -8.55 -6.49 17.82
C LEU A 146 -9.26 -6.18 16.50
N CYS A 147 -8.48 -6.12 15.41
CA CYS A 147 -9.06 -6.02 14.08
C CYS A 147 -9.73 -7.34 13.68
N TYR A 148 -10.77 -7.26 12.87
CA TYR A 148 -11.32 -8.41 12.17
C TYR A 148 -10.53 -8.66 10.87
N LEU A 149 -10.41 -9.94 10.49
CA LEU A 149 -9.75 -10.34 9.26
C LEU A 149 -10.80 -10.67 8.20
N PHE A 150 -10.90 -9.83 7.19
CA PHE A 150 -11.74 -10.05 6.02
C PHE A 150 -10.97 -10.81 4.95
N ARG A 151 -11.66 -11.67 4.21
CA ARG A 151 -11.09 -12.45 3.10
C ARG A 151 -12.05 -12.58 1.92
N THR A 152 -11.56 -12.24 0.74
CA THR A 152 -12.23 -12.55 -0.54
C THR A 152 -11.26 -13.19 -1.54
N ARG A 153 -11.82 -13.89 -2.52
CA ARG A 153 -11.09 -14.41 -3.70
C ARG A 153 -11.47 -13.68 -4.99
N SER A 154 -12.25 -12.61 -4.88
CA SER A 154 -12.68 -11.80 -6.01
C SER A 154 -11.66 -10.70 -6.29
N GLU A 155 -10.96 -10.79 -7.42
CA GLU A 155 -10.02 -9.77 -7.89
C GLU A 155 -10.70 -8.41 -8.05
N ASN A 156 -11.94 -8.40 -8.55
CA ASN A 156 -12.74 -7.18 -8.68
C ASN A 156 -13.01 -6.52 -7.32
N SER A 157 -13.24 -7.31 -6.26
CA SER A 157 -13.44 -6.77 -4.91
C SER A 157 -12.16 -6.16 -4.36
N GLY A 158 -11.02 -6.86 -4.49
CA GLY A 158 -9.76 -6.30 -4.00
C GLY A 158 -9.30 -5.07 -4.77
N ALA A 159 -9.44 -5.07 -6.10
CA ALA A 159 -9.16 -3.89 -6.92
C ALA A 159 -10.07 -2.69 -6.58
N ASN A 160 -11.37 -2.93 -6.34
CA ASN A 160 -12.29 -1.87 -5.90
C ASN A 160 -11.87 -1.26 -4.56
N ILE A 161 -11.55 -2.11 -3.59
CA ILE A 161 -11.12 -1.71 -2.25
C ILE A 161 -9.81 -0.91 -2.33
N TYR A 162 -8.79 -1.44 -3.01
CA TYR A 162 -7.50 -0.77 -3.14
C TYR A 162 -7.63 0.59 -3.81
N SER A 163 -8.40 0.67 -4.90
CA SER A 163 -8.64 1.93 -5.61
C SER A 163 -9.30 2.99 -4.73
N GLU A 164 -10.26 2.62 -3.89
CA GLU A 164 -10.90 3.57 -2.98
C GLU A 164 -9.94 3.99 -1.86
N LEU A 165 -9.14 3.07 -1.31
CA LEU A 165 -8.13 3.38 -0.29
C LEU A 165 -7.10 4.38 -0.80
N GLU A 166 -6.51 4.16 -1.98
CA GLU A 166 -5.55 5.08 -2.61
C GLU A 166 -6.16 6.45 -2.89
N LYS A 167 -7.38 6.47 -3.42
CA LYS A 167 -8.14 7.71 -3.66
C LYS A 167 -8.33 8.49 -2.37
N ILE A 168 -8.80 7.86 -1.30
CA ILE A 168 -9.05 8.55 -0.04
C ILE A 168 -7.74 8.96 0.62
N LYS A 169 -6.70 8.11 0.62
CA LYS A 169 -5.36 8.44 1.12
C LYS A 169 -4.84 9.71 0.44
N THR A 170 -4.96 9.78 -0.88
CA THR A 170 -4.56 10.97 -1.66
C THR A 170 -5.38 12.21 -1.27
N LEU A 171 -6.71 12.10 -1.21
CA LEU A 171 -7.61 13.23 -0.92
C LEU A 171 -7.52 13.74 0.53
N ALA A 172 -7.12 12.86 1.45
CA ALA A 172 -6.95 13.11 2.88
C ALA A 172 -5.50 13.45 3.27
N GLY A 173 -4.62 13.71 2.30
CA GLY A 173 -3.24 14.14 2.58
C GLY A 173 -2.38 13.05 3.23
N GLY A 174 -2.62 11.78 2.87
CA GLY A 174 -1.90 10.62 3.38
C GLY A 174 -2.57 9.93 4.58
N VAL A 175 -3.63 10.50 5.14
CA VAL A 175 -4.29 9.98 6.35
C VAL A 175 -5.43 9.03 5.97
N LEU A 176 -5.48 7.86 6.57
CA LEU A 176 -6.59 6.90 6.49
C LEU A 176 -7.18 6.58 7.87
N ARG A 177 -6.37 6.65 8.92
CA ARG A 177 -6.76 6.28 10.27
C ARG A 177 -7.81 7.23 10.84
N GLY A 178 -8.87 6.63 11.38
CA GLY A 178 -10.00 7.36 11.94
C GLY A 178 -10.98 7.92 10.90
N ILE A 179 -10.76 7.69 9.60
CA ILE A 179 -11.79 7.88 8.58
C ILE A 179 -12.72 6.68 8.63
N LYS A 180 -14.02 6.93 8.72
CA LYS A 180 -15.06 5.88 8.70
C LYS A 180 -15.28 5.44 7.25
N PHE A 181 -15.27 4.15 7.01
CA PHE A 181 -15.63 3.55 5.73
C PHE A 181 -16.88 2.68 5.88
N SER A 182 -17.61 2.51 4.79
CA SER A 182 -18.62 1.47 4.61
C SER A 182 -18.04 0.44 3.66
N LEU A 183 -18.07 -0.83 4.07
CA LEU A 183 -17.80 -1.97 3.22
C LEU A 183 -19.12 -2.72 3.00
N SER A 184 -19.56 -2.81 1.74
CA SER A 184 -20.82 -3.45 1.38
C SER A 184 -20.62 -4.63 0.41
N VAL A 185 -21.54 -5.59 0.43
CA VAL A 185 -21.62 -6.68 -0.54
C VAL A 185 -22.66 -6.33 -1.60
N ARG A 186 -22.28 -6.41 -2.89
CA ARG A 186 -23.22 -6.29 -4.01
C ARG A 186 -23.20 -7.55 -4.85
N MET A 187 -24.36 -8.16 -5.05
CA MET A 187 -24.51 -9.31 -5.93
C MET A 187 -24.58 -8.86 -7.38
N VAL A 188 -23.52 -9.11 -8.14
CA VAL A 188 -23.45 -8.80 -9.56
C VAL A 188 -23.76 -10.06 -10.37
N SER A 189 -24.62 -9.90 -11.36
CA SER A 189 -24.82 -10.84 -12.47
C SER A 189 -24.23 -10.19 -13.71
N ASN A 190 -23.16 -10.73 -14.29
CA ASN A 190 -22.54 -10.10 -15.45
C ASN A 190 -22.78 -10.91 -16.73
N ARG A 191 -23.47 -10.28 -17.70
CA ARG A 191 -23.69 -10.71 -19.10
C ARG A 191 -24.66 -11.89 -19.30
N LYS A 192 -25.25 -11.90 -20.51
CA LYS A 192 -26.24 -12.87 -21.02
C LYS A 192 -25.85 -14.35 -20.84
N ASP A 193 -24.60 -14.65 -20.49
CA ASP A 193 -24.04 -16.01 -20.37
C ASP A 193 -23.61 -16.41 -18.94
N ALA A 194 -23.58 -15.50 -17.96
CA ALA A 194 -23.19 -15.89 -16.58
C ALA A 194 -24.39 -16.42 -15.80
N LYS A 195 -24.49 -17.74 -15.67
CA LYS A 195 -25.56 -18.43 -14.92
C LYS A 195 -25.54 -18.19 -13.40
N LYS A 196 -24.50 -17.58 -12.83
CA LYS A 196 -24.33 -17.44 -11.37
C LYS A 196 -24.05 -15.99 -10.98
N ARG A 197 -24.82 -15.49 -10.01
CA ARG A 197 -24.55 -14.22 -9.31
C ARG A 197 -23.35 -14.41 -8.40
N PHE A 198 -22.50 -13.40 -8.30
CA PHE A 198 -21.33 -13.44 -7.40
C PHE A 198 -21.20 -12.10 -6.62
N PRO A 199 -20.69 -12.16 -5.38
CA PRO A 199 -20.54 -10.99 -4.54
C PRO A 199 -19.32 -10.18 -4.98
N ILE A 200 -19.51 -8.87 -5.07
CA ILE A 200 -18.44 -7.89 -5.17
C ILE A 200 -18.50 -7.02 -3.92
N TRP A 201 -17.37 -6.91 -3.22
CA TRP A 201 -17.25 -5.98 -2.11
C TRP A 201 -16.96 -4.58 -2.63
N VAL A 202 -17.64 -3.59 -2.06
CA VAL A 202 -17.49 -2.19 -2.42
C VAL A 202 -17.16 -1.40 -1.16
N LEU A 203 -16.00 -0.73 -1.17
CA LEU A 203 -15.58 0.16 -0.08
C LEU A 203 -15.91 1.60 -0.47
N GLN A 204 -16.43 2.38 0.47
CA GLN A 204 -16.72 3.80 0.31
C GLN A 204 -16.40 4.56 1.61
N SER A 205 -15.82 5.76 1.53
CA SER A 205 -15.71 6.63 2.70
C SER A 205 -17.08 7.15 3.12
N VAL A 206 -17.37 7.18 4.42
CA VAL A 206 -18.63 7.73 4.98
C VAL A 206 -18.43 9.19 5.37
N GLY A 207 -19.31 10.06 4.89
CA GLY A 207 -19.29 11.52 5.17
C GLY A 207 -18.86 12.36 3.98
N MET A 208 -19.04 13.69 4.07
CA MET A 208 -18.56 14.60 3.02
C MET A 208 -17.04 14.76 3.12
N MET A 209 -16.37 14.91 1.97
CA MET A 209 -14.92 15.14 1.94
C MET A 209 -14.48 16.38 2.72
N SER A 210 -15.34 17.40 2.80
CA SER A 210 -15.13 18.58 3.64
C SER A 210 -15.07 18.22 5.14
N ASP A 211 -15.89 17.28 5.59
CA ASP A 211 -15.90 16.81 6.98
C ASP A 211 -14.67 15.97 7.28
N ILE A 212 -14.27 15.11 6.35
CA ILE A 212 -13.04 14.31 6.47
C ILE A 212 -11.84 15.25 6.59
N ARG A 213 -11.73 16.25 5.71
CA ARG A 213 -10.65 17.26 5.78
C ARG A 213 -10.69 18.03 7.08
N ARG A 214 -11.87 18.46 7.55
CA ARG A 214 -12.03 19.18 8.82
C ARG A 214 -11.63 18.31 10.03
N GLN A 215 -11.99 17.03 10.05
CA GLN A 215 -11.59 16.09 11.09
C GLN A 215 -10.07 15.89 11.14
N ILE A 216 -9.42 15.88 9.98
CA ILE A 216 -7.96 15.79 9.87
C ILE A 216 -7.31 17.10 10.33
N SER A 217 -7.78 18.25 9.84
CA SER A 217 -7.25 19.56 10.24
C SER A 217 -7.38 19.81 11.75
N GLY A 218 -8.54 19.47 12.35
CA GLY A 218 -8.74 19.59 13.79
C GLY A 218 -7.84 18.65 14.61
N ARG A 219 -7.42 17.50 14.07
CA ARG A 219 -6.42 16.62 14.70
C ARG A 219 -5.02 17.21 14.61
N VAL A 220 -4.64 17.85 13.51
CA VAL A 220 -3.31 18.49 13.40
C VAL A 220 -3.17 19.61 14.44
N ASP A 221 -4.23 20.39 14.68
CA ASP A 221 -4.23 21.46 15.68
C ASP A 221 -4.25 20.90 17.13
N GLY A 222 -4.99 19.81 17.37
CA GLY A 222 -5.05 19.14 18.68
C GLY A 222 -3.78 18.38 19.06
N ILE A 223 -3.15 17.67 18.11
CA ILE A 223 -1.89 16.95 18.31
C ILE A 223 -0.75 17.94 18.59
N GLN A 224 -0.73 19.10 17.91
CA GLN A 224 0.24 20.15 18.25
C GLN A 224 0.07 20.68 19.68
N GLN A 225 -1.15 20.77 20.21
CA GLN A 225 -1.37 21.24 21.58
C GLN A 225 -1.09 20.17 22.65
N GLU A 226 -1.40 18.90 22.39
CA GLU A 226 -1.12 17.80 23.32
C GLU A 226 0.36 17.39 23.33
N GLU A 227 1.04 17.38 22.18
CA GLU A 227 2.49 17.14 22.13
C GLU A 227 3.29 18.27 22.80
N VAL A 228 2.88 19.54 22.64
CA VAL A 228 3.51 20.67 23.35
C VAL A 228 3.29 20.58 24.87
N LYS A 229 2.09 20.20 25.33
CA LYS A 229 1.82 19.97 26.75
C LYS A 229 2.57 18.77 27.32
N ALA A 230 2.69 17.67 26.58
CA ALA A 230 3.44 16.49 26.99
C ALA A 230 4.96 16.77 27.03
N ILE A 231 5.48 17.58 26.11
CA ILE A 231 6.88 18.04 26.12
C ILE A 231 7.10 18.98 27.31
N GLU A 232 6.19 19.92 27.60
CA GLU A 232 6.30 20.81 28.77
C GLU A 232 6.22 20.06 30.11
N GLN A 233 5.40 19.00 30.21
CA GLN A 233 5.32 18.15 31.40
C GLN A 233 6.56 17.25 31.55
N ASN A 234 7.08 16.69 30.46
CA ASN A 234 8.31 15.89 30.48
C ASN A 234 9.58 16.74 30.68
N THR A 235 9.55 18.04 30.35
CA THR A 235 10.65 18.97 30.65
C THR A 235 10.67 19.39 32.13
N LYS A 236 9.55 19.25 32.84
CA LYS A 236 9.45 19.54 34.28
C LYS A 236 9.79 18.36 35.21
N MET A 237 9.79 17.12 34.70
CA MET A 237 10.23 15.95 35.47
C MET A 237 11.52 15.38 34.88
N GLY A 238 12.64 15.72 35.51
CA GLY A 238 13.97 15.37 35.03
C GLY A 238 14.22 13.85 34.89
N THR A 239 15.05 13.57 33.88
CA THR A 239 16.06 12.52 33.76
C THR A 239 15.75 11.12 33.18
N TYR A 240 16.45 10.88 32.05
CA TYR A 240 16.98 9.65 31.44
C TYR A 240 16.02 8.57 30.88
N VAL A 241 15.84 8.56 29.55
CA VAL A 241 16.08 7.37 28.70
C VAL A 241 16.67 7.80 27.34
N ALA A 242 17.57 6.97 26.85
CA ALA A 242 18.51 7.14 25.75
C ALA A 242 17.94 7.51 24.37
N ASN A 243 18.81 8.21 23.62
CA ASN A 243 18.78 8.50 22.19
C ASN A 243 18.05 7.45 21.34
N ALA A 244 16.84 7.79 20.91
CA ALA A 244 16.36 7.43 19.58
C ALA A 244 16.63 8.64 18.68
N ASN A 245 17.57 8.50 17.74
CA ASN A 245 17.67 9.40 16.59
C ASN A 245 16.37 9.29 15.79
N LEU A 246 15.35 10.05 16.19
CA LEU A 246 14.32 10.47 15.26
C LEU A 246 15.05 11.19 14.12
N PRO A 247 14.83 10.82 12.84
CA PRO A 247 15.37 11.61 11.74
C PRO A 247 14.86 13.03 11.96
N LYS A 248 15.80 13.94 12.29
CA LYS A 248 15.52 15.36 12.35
C LYS A 248 14.82 15.66 11.03
N LYS A 249 13.61 16.24 11.08
CA LYS A 249 12.94 16.82 9.90
C LYS A 249 13.99 17.63 9.17
N GLU A 250 14.63 17.07 8.14
CA GLU A 250 15.55 17.82 7.32
C GLU A 250 14.68 18.90 6.66
N ASN A 251 15.09 20.15 6.85
CA ASN A 251 14.38 21.28 6.32
C ASN A 251 14.24 21.06 4.80
N LYS A 252 13.03 21.21 4.25
CA LYS A 252 12.72 21.18 2.81
C LYS A 252 13.75 21.96 1.98
N GLU A 253 14.26 23.07 2.51
CA GLU A 253 15.32 23.88 1.89
C GLU A 253 16.65 23.12 1.72
N ALA A 254 17.00 22.24 2.66
CA ALA A 254 18.19 21.39 2.58
C ALA A 254 18.10 20.40 1.42
N HIS A 255 16.95 19.74 1.23
CA HIS A 255 16.74 18.84 0.08
C HIS A 255 16.77 19.59 -1.25
N LEU A 256 16.12 20.76 -1.32
CA LEU A 256 16.17 21.61 -2.52
C LEU A 256 17.60 22.04 -2.85
N LYS A 257 18.42 22.34 -1.83
CA LYS A 257 19.84 22.66 -2.02
C LYS A 257 20.64 21.45 -2.52
N LYS A 258 20.42 20.25 -1.95
CA LYS A 258 21.07 19.00 -2.39
C LYS A 258 20.74 18.69 -3.86
N ILE A 259 19.46 18.75 -4.25
CA ILE A 259 19.01 18.52 -5.63
C ILE A 259 19.60 19.56 -6.59
N LYS A 260 19.61 20.84 -6.21
CA LYS A 260 20.19 21.89 -7.05
C LYS A 260 21.69 21.69 -7.24
N ASN A 261 22.40 21.32 -6.18
CA ASN A 261 23.84 21.12 -6.22
C ASN A 261 24.23 19.96 -7.14
N ILE A 262 23.59 18.78 -7.00
CA ILE A 262 23.93 17.62 -7.83
C ILE A 262 23.66 17.87 -9.33
N LEU A 263 22.57 18.57 -9.66
CA LEU A 263 22.27 18.93 -11.05
C LEU A 263 23.29 19.94 -11.63
N VAL A 264 23.82 20.84 -10.80
CA VAL A 264 24.86 21.78 -11.23
C VAL A 264 26.22 21.10 -11.34
N GLU A 265 26.52 20.17 -10.44
CA GLU A 265 27.77 19.41 -10.42
C GLU A 265 27.89 18.50 -11.65
N CYS A 266 26.84 17.74 -11.98
CA CYS A 266 26.85 16.86 -13.15
C CYS A 266 26.72 17.62 -14.48
N TYR A 267 26.07 18.79 -14.49
CA TYR A 267 25.83 19.57 -15.71
C TYR A 267 26.11 21.07 -15.48
N PRO A 268 27.37 21.49 -15.30
CA PRO A 268 27.71 22.86 -14.88
C PRO A 268 27.45 23.92 -15.96
N GLY A 269 27.55 23.54 -17.23
CA GLY A 269 27.44 24.45 -18.37
C GLY A 269 26.05 25.06 -18.59
N LYS A 270 26.01 26.25 -19.20
CA LYS A 270 24.77 26.92 -19.66
C LYS A 270 24.39 26.55 -21.10
N SER A 271 25.06 25.55 -21.69
CA SER A 271 24.78 25.05 -23.04
C SER A 271 23.32 24.61 -23.16
N LYS A 272 22.80 24.62 -24.39
CA LYS A 272 21.45 24.16 -24.68
C LYS A 272 21.27 22.69 -24.26
N GLU A 273 22.29 21.87 -24.49
CA GLU A 273 22.31 20.45 -24.13
C GLU A 273 22.23 20.23 -22.61
N ASN A 274 23.06 20.90 -21.81
CA ASN A 274 23.03 20.77 -20.36
C ASN A 274 21.70 21.23 -19.76
N LYS A 275 21.07 22.25 -20.37
CA LYS A 275 19.73 22.68 -19.96
C LYS A 275 18.67 21.63 -20.25
N GLU A 276 18.79 20.90 -21.36
CA GLU A 276 17.83 19.87 -21.74
C GLU A 276 18.00 18.62 -20.87
N LYS A 277 19.23 18.15 -20.66
CA LYS A 277 19.53 17.03 -19.73
C LYS A 277 19.03 17.31 -18.31
N LYS A 278 19.20 18.54 -17.80
CA LYS A 278 18.61 18.95 -16.51
C LYS A 278 17.09 18.85 -16.48
N LYS A 279 16.40 19.24 -17.55
CA LYS A 279 14.93 19.15 -17.61
C LYS A 279 14.48 17.70 -17.68
N GLU A 280 15.17 16.86 -18.45
CA GLU A 280 14.88 15.43 -18.57
C GLU A 280 14.97 14.75 -17.21
N LEU A 281 16.04 14.99 -16.45
CA LEU A 281 16.18 14.47 -15.08
C LEU A 281 15.10 14.99 -14.13
N LEU A 282 14.70 16.26 -14.27
CA LEU A 282 13.59 16.79 -13.47
C LEU A 282 12.25 16.13 -13.84
N VAL A 283 11.99 15.88 -15.12
CA VAL A 283 10.78 15.18 -15.57
C VAL A 283 10.77 13.73 -15.09
N GLU A 284 11.89 13.04 -15.22
CA GLU A 284 12.03 11.64 -14.84
C GLU A 284 11.80 11.42 -13.34
N PHE A 285 12.49 12.20 -12.49
CA PHE A 285 12.46 11.96 -11.03
C PHE A 285 11.40 12.76 -10.29
N PHE A 286 10.91 13.86 -10.86
CA PHE A 286 9.97 14.77 -10.20
C PHE A 286 8.69 15.01 -11.01
N GLY A 287 8.55 14.43 -12.20
CA GLY A 287 7.34 14.55 -13.02
C GLY A 287 7.11 15.93 -13.63
N THR A 288 8.10 16.83 -13.58
CA THR A 288 7.99 18.20 -14.10
C THR A 288 9.33 18.73 -14.59
N SER A 289 9.32 19.52 -15.66
CA SER A 289 10.53 20.21 -16.16
C SER A 289 10.78 21.56 -15.47
N LYS A 290 9.87 22.00 -14.58
CA LYS A 290 9.92 23.33 -13.96
C LYS A 290 10.38 23.26 -12.51
N TRP A 291 11.51 23.92 -12.24
CA TRP A 291 12.08 23.99 -10.89
C TRP A 291 11.12 24.59 -9.83
N ASP A 292 10.28 25.54 -10.23
CA ASP A 292 9.31 26.15 -9.29
C ASP A 292 8.21 25.19 -8.84
N GLU A 293 7.89 24.17 -9.64
CA GLU A 293 6.97 23.09 -9.25
C GLU A 293 7.66 22.13 -8.28
N VAL A 294 8.94 21.81 -8.51
CA VAL A 294 9.78 21.03 -7.57
C VAL A 294 9.86 21.71 -6.20
N LYS A 295 10.05 23.04 -6.15
CA LYS A 295 10.03 23.80 -4.88
C LYS A 295 8.73 23.67 -4.09
N ARG A 296 7.61 23.36 -4.75
CA ARG A 296 6.30 23.21 -4.08
C ARG A 296 6.09 21.80 -3.51
N MET A 297 6.94 20.83 -3.87
CA MET A 297 6.79 19.45 -3.42
C MET A 297 6.98 19.28 -1.90
N PRO A 298 6.31 18.28 -1.30
CA PRO A 298 6.57 17.84 0.07
C PRO A 298 8.01 17.35 0.28
N ALA A 299 8.54 17.47 1.50
CA ALA A 299 9.93 17.11 1.81
C ALA A 299 10.24 15.61 1.60
N ASP A 300 9.28 14.73 1.91
CA ASP A 300 9.39 13.27 1.73
C ASP A 300 9.43 12.86 0.24
N VAL A 301 8.74 13.62 -0.62
CA VAL A 301 8.81 13.43 -2.07
C VAL A 301 10.18 13.87 -2.58
N LEU A 302 10.65 15.05 -2.12
CA LEU A 302 11.98 15.56 -2.49
C LEU A 302 13.10 14.61 -2.07
N GLU A 303 13.02 14.01 -0.88
CA GLU A 303 14.00 13.05 -0.39
C GLU A 303 14.02 11.78 -1.23
N ARG A 304 12.86 11.16 -1.47
CA ARG A 304 12.76 9.93 -2.29
C ARG A 304 13.26 10.16 -3.72
N SER A 305 12.80 11.22 -4.37
CA SER A 305 13.22 11.57 -5.73
C SER A 305 14.71 11.92 -5.79
N TYR A 306 15.25 12.59 -4.77
CA TYR A 306 16.69 12.88 -4.69
C TYR A 306 17.52 11.60 -4.57
N THR A 307 17.11 10.64 -3.75
CA THR A 307 17.82 9.36 -3.63
C THR A 307 17.88 8.63 -4.96
N GLY A 308 16.77 8.55 -5.70
CA GLY A 308 16.76 7.94 -7.03
C GLY A 308 17.60 8.69 -8.06
N LEU A 309 17.54 10.02 -8.06
CA LEU A 309 18.38 10.86 -8.93
C LEU A 309 19.87 10.63 -8.64
N LYS A 310 20.23 10.60 -7.36
CA LYS A 310 21.61 10.41 -6.91
C LYS A 310 22.12 9.03 -7.33
N GLU A 311 21.33 7.98 -7.09
CA GLU A 311 21.67 6.61 -7.47
C GLU A 311 21.93 6.51 -8.96
N LYS A 312 21.05 7.04 -9.83
CA LYS A 312 21.25 7.03 -11.29
C LYS A 312 22.54 7.74 -11.74
N LEU A 313 22.85 8.88 -11.14
CA LEU A 313 24.05 9.65 -11.48
C LEU A 313 25.34 8.98 -10.96
N GLU A 314 25.26 8.23 -9.85
CA GLU A 314 26.35 7.46 -9.27
C GLU A 314 26.59 6.12 -9.98
N THR A 315 25.53 5.38 -10.35
CA THR A 315 25.66 4.09 -11.05
C THR A 315 26.19 4.24 -12.47
N GLY A 316 26.11 5.43 -13.05
CA GLY A 316 26.80 5.74 -14.30
C GLY A 316 26.30 4.93 -15.49
N ASP A 317 25.03 4.55 -15.50
CA ASP A 317 24.37 3.83 -16.60
C ASP A 317 24.15 4.71 -17.86
N ASP A 318 25.01 5.69 -18.11
CA ASP A 318 25.05 6.43 -19.37
C ASP A 318 26.34 6.08 -20.12
N GLU A 319 26.14 5.46 -21.28
CA GLU A 319 27.10 5.37 -22.40
C GLU A 319 27.51 6.76 -22.95
N ASP A 320 27.14 7.87 -22.28
CA ASP A 320 27.36 9.24 -22.71
C ASP A 320 27.94 10.09 -21.56
N LEU A 321 29.24 9.92 -21.28
CA LEU A 321 29.98 10.85 -20.43
C LEU A 321 29.93 12.27 -21.03
N PRO A 322 29.71 13.32 -20.22
CA PRO A 322 29.80 14.68 -20.72
C PRO A 322 31.21 14.94 -21.22
N PHE A 323 31.28 15.44 -22.46
CA PHE A 323 32.51 15.95 -23.03
C PHE A 323 32.73 17.40 -22.57
N ASP A 324 33.99 17.78 -22.36
CA ASP A 324 34.35 19.18 -22.18
C ASP A 324 34.01 19.99 -23.44
N GLU A 325 34.22 21.30 -23.37
CA GLU A 325 34.03 22.21 -24.51
C GLU A 325 34.94 21.91 -25.73
N ASN A 326 35.86 20.94 -25.60
CA ASN A 326 36.75 20.44 -26.65
C ASN A 326 36.41 19.00 -27.11
N GLY A 327 35.36 18.36 -26.60
CA GLY A 327 35.01 17.01 -27.00
C GLY A 327 35.81 15.91 -26.27
N ASN A 328 36.39 16.17 -25.09
CA ASN A 328 37.09 15.16 -24.28
C ASN A 328 36.23 14.65 -23.11
N PRO A 329 36.21 13.34 -22.82
CA PRO A 329 35.48 12.81 -21.67
C PRO A 329 36.00 13.45 -20.38
N VAL A 330 35.10 14.03 -19.58
CA VAL A 330 35.49 14.60 -18.27
C VAL A 330 35.77 13.46 -17.29
N GLU A 331 37.03 13.30 -16.89
CA GLU A 331 37.41 12.33 -15.83
C GLU A 331 36.83 12.77 -14.48
N ARG A 332 36.17 11.84 -13.76
CA ARG A 332 35.65 12.09 -12.41
C ARG A 332 36.83 12.08 -11.41
N GLY A 333 37.02 13.19 -10.71
CA GLY A 333 37.99 13.34 -9.61
C GLY A 333 37.46 12.91 -8.25
#